data_AF-A0A0F0H807-F1
#
_entry.id   AF-A0A0F0H807-F1
#
_cell.length_a   1.000
_cell.length_b   1.000
_cell.length_c   1.000
_cell.angle_alpha   90.00
_cell.angle_beta   90.00
_cell.angle_gamma   90.00
#
_symmetry.space_group_name_H-M   'P 1'
#
loop_
_entity.id
_entity.type
_entity.pdbx_description
1 polymer ?
#
loop_
_entity_poly.entity_id
_entity_poly.type
_entity_poly.pdbx_seq_one_letter_code
_entity_poly.pdbx_strand_id
1 'polypeptide(L)'
;MLGDLAAEIAEHLIGLPLDYGTTIEQIAALLAAEPRNRGAVCAVTAVIVNDALADPFRETTSNRWRARIPAWVAPPMVGVTVRRMLSLDVLVRTGRYVRSTDSKGKNGGKLMPIYALNLAAPALIAARTAEQSAA
;
A
#
# COMPACT_ATOMS: atom_id res chain seq x y z
N MET A 1 7.19 17.28 23.81
CA MET A 1 5.92 17.21 24.57
C MET A 1 4.85 16.38 23.89
N LEU A 2 4.28 16.77 22.73
CA LEU A 2 3.24 15.94 22.08
C LEU A 2 3.75 14.60 21.55
N GLY A 3 4.98 14.57 21.02
CA GLY A 3 5.63 13.33 20.57
C GLY A 3 5.99 12.37 21.71
N ASP A 4 6.45 12.91 22.84
CA ASP A 4 6.81 12.12 24.02
C ASP A 4 5.58 11.50 24.67
N LEU A 5 4.48 12.27 24.76
CA LEU A 5 3.18 11.78 25.22
C LEU A 5 2.60 10.70 24.29
N ALA A 6 2.75 10.85 22.97
CA ALA A 6 2.32 9.84 22.01
C ALA A 6 3.12 8.54 22.14
N ALA A 7 4.43 8.62 22.42
CA ALA A 7 5.27 7.46 22.65
C ALA A 7 4.92 6.73 23.96
N GLU A 8 4.69 7.49 25.04
CA GLU A 8 4.28 6.96 26.34
C GLU A 8 2.91 6.27 26.26
N ILE A 9 1.94 6.86 25.56
CA ILE A 9 0.62 6.24 25.31
C ILE A 9 0.79 4.95 24.49
N ALA A 10 1.62 4.94 23.45
CA ALA A 10 1.85 3.76 22.62
C ALA A 10 2.49 2.59 23.41
N GLU A 11 3.37 2.90 24.36
CA GLU A 11 4.00 1.90 25.24
C GLU A 11 2.98 1.24 26.19
N HIS A 12 1.91 1.95 26.56
CA HIS A 12 0.88 1.46 27.48
C HIS A 12 -0.35 0.86 26.76
N LEU A 13 -0.44 0.98 25.43
CA LEU A 13 -1.48 0.35 24.64
C LEU A 13 -1.19 -1.14 24.45
N ILE A 14 -1.77 -1.98 25.32
CA ILE A 14 -1.82 -3.42 25.13
C ILE A 14 -2.76 -3.70 23.95
N GLY A 15 -2.20 -4.07 22.80
CA GLY A 15 -2.99 -4.49 21.64
C GLY A 15 -3.89 -5.66 21.99
N LEU A 16 -5.20 -5.44 22.07
CA LEU A 16 -6.17 -6.52 22.16
C LEU A 16 -6.03 -7.40 20.90
N PRO A 17 -6.01 -8.73 21.02
CA PRO A 17 -5.67 -9.67 19.95
C PRO A 17 -6.75 -9.80 18.85
N LEU A 18 -7.60 -8.78 18.65
CA LEU A 18 -8.71 -8.82 17.70
C LEU A 18 -8.76 -7.65 16.73
N ASP A 19 -7.90 -6.62 16.86
CA ASP A 19 -7.95 -5.43 16.00
C ASP A 19 -6.74 -5.29 15.06
N TYR A 20 -6.37 -6.40 14.42
CA TYR A 20 -5.21 -6.47 13.53
C TYR A 20 -5.41 -5.75 12.18
N GLY A 21 -6.66 -5.48 11.79
CA GLY A 21 -6.99 -4.82 10.54
C GLY A 21 -6.80 -3.30 10.61
N THR A 22 -7.43 -2.66 11.59
CA THR A 22 -7.50 -1.19 11.68
C THR A 22 -6.16 -0.57 12.03
N THR A 23 -5.39 -1.16 12.96
CA THR A 23 -4.11 -0.58 13.42
C THR A 23 -3.08 -0.49 12.29
N ILE A 24 -2.92 -1.58 11.53
CA ILE A 24 -1.94 -1.63 10.43
C ILE A 24 -2.36 -0.68 9.30
N GLU A 25 -3.66 -0.59 9.02
CA GLU A 25 -4.21 0.33 8.02
C GLU A 25 -4.03 1.79 8.43
N GLN A 26 -4.24 2.12 9.70
CA GLN A 26 -4.00 3.45 10.26
C GLN A 26 -2.51 3.82 10.20
N ILE A 27 -1.61 2.92 10.61
CA ILE A 27 -0.16 3.16 10.48
C ILE A 27 0.23 3.38 9.02
N ALA A 28 -0.30 2.57 8.09
CA ALA A 28 -0.03 2.74 6.67
C ALA A 28 -0.58 4.09 6.14
N ALA A 29 -1.75 4.52 6.60
CA ALA A 29 -2.31 5.82 6.26
C ALA A 29 -1.44 6.96 6.78
N LEU A 30 -0.98 6.90 8.04
CA LEU A 30 -0.08 7.90 8.63
C LEU A 30 1.25 7.98 7.87
N LEU A 31 1.89 6.83 7.63
CA LEU A 31 3.16 6.77 6.90
C LEU A 31 3.03 7.25 5.44
N ALA A 32 1.91 6.99 4.79
CA ALA A 32 1.64 7.47 3.44
C ALA A 32 1.31 8.98 3.40
N ALA A 33 0.75 9.54 4.47
CA ALA A 33 0.44 10.96 4.60
C ALA A 33 1.66 11.81 4.98
N GLU A 34 2.68 11.22 5.60
CA GLU A 34 3.92 11.91 5.98
C GLU A 34 4.63 12.51 4.74
N PRO A 35 4.80 13.85 4.66
CA PRO A 35 5.36 14.52 3.47
C PRO A 35 6.72 13.98 3.01
N ARG A 36 7.58 13.57 3.95
CA ARG A 36 8.92 13.01 3.63
C ARG A 36 8.84 11.70 2.84
N ASN A 37 7.75 10.96 3.00
CA ASN A 37 7.54 9.67 2.33
C ASN A 37 6.90 9.82 0.94
N ARG A 38 6.48 11.02 0.54
CA ARG A 38 5.78 11.27 -0.73
C ARG A 38 6.54 10.73 -1.94
N GLY A 39 7.86 10.92 -1.98
CA GLY A 39 8.69 10.39 -3.07
C GLY A 39 8.60 8.87 -3.20
N ALA A 40 8.71 8.16 -2.07
CA ALA A 40 8.61 6.70 -2.03
C ALA A 40 7.21 6.20 -2.45
N VAL A 41 6.15 6.83 -1.93
CA VAL A 41 4.76 6.51 -2.29
C VAL A 41 4.55 6.70 -3.79
N CYS A 42 4.93 7.84 -4.35
CA CYS A 42 4.80 8.13 -5.77
C CYS A 42 5.55 7.12 -6.64
N ALA A 43 6.80 6.78 -6.29
CA ALA A 43 7.59 5.82 -7.06
C ALA A 43 6.98 4.42 -7.06
N VAL A 44 6.54 3.93 -5.90
CA VAL A 44 5.90 2.61 -5.78
C VAL A 44 4.58 2.58 -6.56
N THR A 45 3.73 3.59 -6.38
CA THR A 45 2.44 3.69 -7.10
C THR A 45 2.66 3.73 -8.61
N ALA A 46 3.58 4.56 -9.11
CA ALA A 46 3.85 4.67 -10.54
C ALA A 46 4.30 3.33 -11.14
N VAL A 47 5.22 2.62 -10.47
CA VAL A 47 5.70 1.32 -10.93
C VAL A 47 4.57 0.28 -10.97
N ILE A 48 3.73 0.22 -9.95
CA ILE A 48 2.60 -0.74 -9.88
C ILE A 48 1.55 -0.42 -10.94
N VAL A 49 1.16 0.86 -11.05
CA VAL A 49 0.14 1.30 -12.03
C VAL A 49 0.64 1.07 -13.44
N ASN A 50 1.89 1.41 -13.76
CA ASN A 50 2.45 1.15 -15.09
C ASN A 50 2.52 -0.34 -15.42
N ASP A 51 2.89 -1.19 -14.46
CA ASP A 51 2.87 -2.66 -14.66
C ASP A 51 1.46 -3.20 -14.92
N ALA A 52 0.48 -2.76 -14.14
CA ALA A 52 -0.92 -3.14 -14.34
C ALA A 52 -1.47 -2.61 -15.67
N LEU A 53 -1.14 -1.37 -16.06
CA LEU A 53 -1.60 -0.80 -17.32
C LEU A 53 -1.03 -1.53 -18.55
N ALA A 54 0.15 -2.15 -18.42
CA ALA A 54 0.74 -2.97 -19.47
C ALA A 54 0.09 -4.37 -19.60
N ASP A 55 -0.74 -4.77 -18.63
CA ASP A 55 -1.45 -6.05 -18.64
C ASP A 55 -2.84 -5.92 -19.30
N PRO A 56 -3.23 -6.82 -20.23
CA PRO A 56 -4.55 -6.77 -20.87
C PRO A 56 -5.73 -6.86 -19.89
N PHE A 57 -5.56 -7.55 -18.76
CA PHE A 57 -6.58 -7.68 -17.72
C PHE A 57 -6.44 -6.64 -16.61
N ARG A 58 -5.50 -5.69 -16.76
CA ARG A 58 -5.14 -4.69 -15.75
C ARG A 58 -4.69 -5.31 -14.43
N GLU A 59 -4.07 -6.48 -14.50
CA GLU A 59 -3.63 -7.23 -13.33
C GLU A 59 -2.15 -7.03 -13.02
N THR A 60 -1.83 -7.14 -11.74
CA THR A 60 -0.46 -6.98 -11.26
C THR A 60 -0.18 -7.86 -10.05
N THR A 61 1.11 -8.17 -9.85
CA THR A 61 1.62 -9.00 -8.75
C THR A 61 3.00 -8.54 -8.34
N SER A 62 3.40 -8.76 -7.08
CA SER A 62 4.74 -8.34 -6.63
C SER A 62 5.87 -8.98 -7.41
N ASN A 63 5.67 -10.17 -8.00
CA ASN A 63 6.63 -10.77 -8.92
C ASN A 63 7.01 -9.85 -10.10
N ARG A 64 6.06 -9.08 -10.63
CA ARG A 64 6.24 -8.26 -11.84
C ARG A 64 6.92 -6.93 -11.56
N TRP A 65 6.52 -6.28 -10.48
CA TRP A 65 6.94 -4.90 -10.20
C TRP A 65 8.05 -4.75 -9.16
N ARG A 66 8.26 -5.72 -8.25
CA ARG A 66 9.20 -5.55 -7.11
C ARG A 66 10.62 -5.18 -7.54
N ALA A 67 11.10 -5.77 -8.63
CA ALA A 67 12.44 -5.52 -9.16
C ALA A 67 12.58 -4.17 -9.87
N ARG A 68 11.45 -3.51 -10.18
CA ARG A 68 11.39 -2.20 -10.83
C ARG A 68 11.28 -1.05 -9.84
N ILE A 69 11.10 -1.35 -8.54
CA ILE A 69 11.08 -0.35 -7.49
C ILE A 69 12.49 0.24 -7.33
N PRO A 70 12.67 1.57 -7.35
CA PRO A 70 13.98 2.18 -7.17
C PRO A 70 14.63 1.78 -5.84
N ALA A 71 15.94 1.55 -5.86
CA ALA A 71 16.68 1.03 -4.71
C ALA A 71 16.69 1.99 -3.49
N TRP A 72 16.41 3.28 -3.70
CA TRP A 72 16.30 4.27 -2.61
C TRP A 72 14.96 4.18 -1.85
N VAL A 73 13.97 3.44 -2.36
CA VAL A 73 12.71 3.21 -1.65
C VAL A 73 12.95 2.20 -0.53
N ALA A 74 12.70 2.62 0.70
CA ALA A 74 12.78 1.72 1.85
C ALA A 74 11.78 0.55 1.70
N PRO A 75 12.17 -0.73 1.91
CA PRO A 75 11.28 -1.87 1.74
C PRO A 75 9.93 -1.79 2.47
N PRO A 76 9.84 -1.26 3.71
CA PRO A 76 8.55 -1.09 4.39
C PRO A 76 7.56 -0.19 3.62
N MET A 77 8.06 0.82 2.91
CA MET A 77 7.21 1.75 2.15
C MET A 77 6.50 1.07 0.98
N VAL A 78 7.03 -0.03 0.47
CA VAL A 78 6.35 -0.85 -0.54
C VAL A 78 5.06 -1.44 0.05
N GLY A 79 5.16 -2.06 1.23
CA GLY A 79 4.01 -2.65 1.91
C GLY A 79 2.98 -1.60 2.33
N VAL A 80 3.44 -0.47 2.87
CA VAL A 80 2.59 0.69 3.23
C VAL A 80 1.82 1.17 2.01
N THR A 81 2.50 1.38 0.88
CA THR A 81 1.87 1.91 -0.34
C THR A 81 0.85 0.93 -0.90
N VAL A 82 1.18 -0.37 -1.00
CA VAL A 82 0.24 -1.39 -1.49
C VAL A 82 -1.01 -1.46 -0.60
N ARG A 83 -0.85 -1.43 0.73
CA ARG A 83 -1.98 -1.40 1.66
C ARG A 83 -2.83 -0.16 1.48
N ARG A 84 -2.20 1.01 1.28
CA ARG A 84 -2.94 2.25 1.05
C ARG A 84 -3.72 2.20 -0.26
N MET A 85 -3.13 1.68 -1.34
CA MET A 85 -3.81 1.47 -2.61
C MET A 85 -5.00 0.52 -2.49
N LEU A 86 -4.91 -0.52 -1.65
CA LEU A 86 -6.03 -1.41 -1.35
C LEU A 86 -7.13 -0.69 -0.55
N SER A 87 -6.77 0.07 0.49
CA SER A 87 -7.73 0.81 1.31
C SER A 87 -8.47 1.93 0.57
N LEU A 88 -7.92 2.38 -0.57
CA LEU A 88 -8.48 3.41 -1.42
C LEU A 88 -9.14 2.83 -2.68
N ASP A 89 -9.31 1.51 -2.74
CA ASP A 89 -9.86 0.78 -3.88
C ASP A 89 -9.15 1.06 -5.20
N VAL A 90 -7.87 1.46 -5.19
CA VAL A 90 -7.03 1.60 -6.39
C VAL A 90 -6.59 0.23 -6.87
N LEU A 91 -6.22 -0.64 -5.93
CA LEU A 91 -6.02 -2.06 -6.19
C LEU A 91 -7.18 -2.83 -5.56
N VAL A 92 -7.64 -3.86 -6.25
CA VAL A 92 -8.68 -4.77 -5.73
C VAL A 92 -8.15 -6.19 -5.77
N ARG A 93 -8.43 -6.97 -4.72
CA ARG A 93 -8.08 -8.39 -4.70
C ARG A 93 -8.94 -9.15 -5.70
N THR A 94 -8.30 -9.93 -6.56
CA THR A 94 -9.00 -10.75 -7.56
C THR A 94 -9.47 -12.10 -7.04
N GLY A 95 -9.06 -12.48 -5.82
CA GLY A 95 -9.24 -13.83 -5.26
C GLY A 95 -8.28 -14.89 -5.84
N ARG A 96 -7.51 -14.56 -6.89
CA ARG A 96 -6.49 -15.44 -7.46
C ARG A 96 -5.12 -15.20 -6.84
N TYR A 97 -4.28 -16.23 -6.91
CA TYR A 97 -2.94 -16.24 -6.33
C TYR A 97 -1.91 -16.81 -7.31
N VAL A 98 -0.68 -16.35 -7.21
CA VAL A 98 0.49 -16.95 -7.89
C VAL A 98 1.56 -17.30 -6.87
N ARG A 99 2.51 -18.16 -7.24
CA ARG A 99 3.66 -18.49 -6.41
C ARG A 99 4.68 -17.36 -6.48
N SER A 100 5.19 -16.95 -5.32
CA SER A 100 6.23 -15.94 -5.23
C SER A 100 7.57 -16.43 -5.76
N THR A 101 8.22 -15.60 -6.57
CA THR A 101 9.60 -15.81 -7.06
C THR A 101 10.63 -15.12 -6.17
N ASP A 102 10.21 -14.57 -5.02
CA ASP A 102 11.07 -13.84 -4.09
C ASP A 102 11.88 -14.77 -3.17
N SER A 103 12.97 -15.31 -3.70
CA SER A 103 13.92 -16.11 -2.94
C SER A 103 14.70 -15.29 -1.91
N LYS A 104 15.05 -14.03 -2.23
CA LYS A 104 15.84 -13.15 -1.35
C LYS A 104 15.08 -12.74 -0.09
N GLY A 105 13.79 -12.43 -0.20
CA GLY A 105 12.93 -12.13 0.95
C GLY A 105 12.38 -13.36 1.66
N LYS A 106 12.89 -14.57 1.37
CA LYS A 106 12.41 -15.84 1.95
C LYS A 106 10.90 -16.06 1.72
N ASN A 107 10.39 -15.59 0.59
CA ASN A 107 8.99 -15.73 0.18
C ASN A 107 8.82 -16.70 -0.99
N GLY A 108 9.90 -17.25 -1.55
CA GLY A 108 9.88 -18.20 -2.65
C GLY A 108 8.86 -19.32 -2.42
N GLY A 109 7.97 -19.54 -3.39
CA GLY A 109 6.92 -20.56 -3.33
C GLY A 109 5.71 -20.22 -2.46
N LYS A 110 5.72 -19.15 -1.67
CA LYS A 110 4.51 -18.72 -0.93
C LYS A 110 3.45 -18.19 -1.89
N LEU A 111 2.18 -18.33 -1.53
CA LEU A 111 1.08 -17.74 -2.29
C LEU A 111 1.13 -16.21 -2.13
N MET A 112 1.09 -15.50 -3.25
CA MET A 112 0.87 -14.06 -3.29
C MET A 112 -0.41 -13.75 -4.05
N PRO A 113 -1.17 -12.73 -3.65
CA PRO A 113 -2.37 -12.33 -4.35
C PRO A 113 -2.06 -11.69 -5.71
N ILE A 114 -2.99 -11.87 -6.64
CA ILE A 114 -3.11 -11.06 -7.85
C ILE A 114 -4.08 -9.92 -7.58
N TYR A 115 -3.66 -8.71 -7.91
CA TYR A 115 -4.48 -7.50 -7.79
C TYR A 115 -4.91 -7.02 -9.17
N ALA A 116 -6.12 -6.48 -9.27
CA ALA A 116 -6.60 -5.74 -10.42
C ALA A 116 -6.52 -4.23 -10.13
N LEU A 117 -6.11 -3.45 -11.12
CA LEU A 117 -6.16 -1.99 -11.06
C LEU A 117 -7.60 -1.52 -11.32
N ASN A 118 -8.17 -0.79 -10.37
CA ASN A 118 -9.48 -0.19 -10.49
C ASN A 118 -9.34 1.27 -10.97
N LEU A 119 -9.67 1.50 -12.24
CA LEU A 119 -9.58 2.82 -12.86
C LEU A 119 -10.65 3.81 -12.35
N ALA A 120 -11.70 3.29 -11.70
CA ALA A 120 -12.78 4.09 -11.16
C ALA A 120 -12.60 4.43 -9.66
N ALA A 121 -11.53 3.96 -9.00
CA ALA A 121 -11.22 4.08 -7.56
C ALA A 121 -12.14 5.06 -6.79
N PRO A 122 -13.33 4.63 -6.33
CA PRO A 122 -14.39 5.54 -5.90
C PRO A 122 -14.00 6.43 -4.73
N ALA A 123 -13.20 5.91 -3.80
CA ALA A 123 -12.68 6.67 -2.65
C ALA A 123 -11.81 7.86 -3.07
N LEU A 124 -10.99 7.71 -4.11
CA LEU A 124 -10.18 8.80 -4.66
C LEU A 124 -11.04 9.83 -5.39
N ILE A 125 -12.03 9.37 -6.15
CA ILE A 125 -12.96 10.25 -6.86
C ILE A 125 -13.73 11.11 -5.84
N ALA A 126 -14.30 10.48 -4.80
CA ALA A 126 -15.03 11.18 -3.75
C ALA A 126 -14.17 12.21 -3.01
N ALA A 127 -12.92 11.86 -2.65
CA ALA A 127 -12.00 12.77 -1.99
C ALA A 127 -11.69 14.01 -2.86
N ARG A 128 -11.43 13.80 -4.16
CA ARG A 128 -11.17 14.90 -5.10
C ARG A 128 -12.37 15.81 -5.29
N THR A 129 -13.58 15.24 -5.38
CA THR A 129 -14.82 16.02 -5.50
C THR A 129 -15.05 16.87 -4.24
N ALA A 130 -14.73 16.35 -3.05
CA ALA A 130 -14.81 17.11 -1.81
C ALA A 130 -13.81 18.28 -1.77
N GLU A 131 -12.55 18.06 -2.17
CA GLU A 131 -11.54 19.12 -2.26
C GLU A 131 -11.95 20.22 -3.24
N GLN A 132 -12.52 19.87 -4.39
CA GLN A 132 -13.00 20.83 -5.39
C GLN A 132 -14.24 21.62 -4.95
N SER A 133 -15.05 21.08 -4.05
CA SER A 133 -16.25 21.77 -3.53
C SER A 133 -15.93 22.71 -2.36
N ALA A 134 -14.74 22.59 -1.76
CA ALA A 134 -14.28 23.40 -0.64
C ALA A 134 -13.39 24.59 -1.06
N ALA A 135 -13.08 24.72 -2.35
CA ALA A 135 -12.28 25.79 -2.96
C ALA A 135 -13.17 26.78 -3.73
#